data_AF-A0A1F9FFF5-F1
#
_entry.id   AF-A0A1F9FFF5-F1
#
_cell.length_a   1.000
_cell.length_b   1.000
_cell.length_c   1.000
_cell.angle_alpha   90.00
_cell.angle_beta   90.00
_cell.angle_gamma   90.00
#
_symmetry.space_group_name_H-M   'P 1'
#
loop_
_entity.id
_entity.type
_entity.pdbx_description
1 polymer ?
#
loop_
_entity_poly.entity_id
_entity_poly.type
_entity_poly.pdbx_seq_one_letter_code
_entity_poly.pdbx_strand_id
1 'polypeptide(L)'
;MRTTLTLDPDVAALLEQEAHRLRQPFKRVVNDALRRGLTRRPQRTKRLHVEVHHARLQAGIDPGHLNRLADELEDEAIIGRASR
;
A
#
# COMPACT_ATOMS: atom_id res chain seq x y z
N MET A 1 -33.75 2.97 -13.95
CA MET A 1 -33.83 3.76 -15.19
C MET A 1 -33.22 2.97 -16.36
N ARG A 2 -33.74 3.12 -17.58
CA ARG A 2 -33.14 2.62 -18.82
C ARG A 2 -32.50 3.81 -19.53
N THR A 3 -31.23 3.68 -19.88
CA THR A 3 -30.46 4.73 -20.56
C THR A 3 -29.63 4.08 -21.64
N THR A 4 -29.53 4.73 -22.80
CA THR A 4 -28.60 4.36 -23.87
C THR A 4 -27.37 5.25 -23.74
N LEU A 5 -26.19 4.64 -23.71
CA LEU A 5 -24.91 5.31 -23.57
C LEU A 5 -23.98 4.81 -24.66
N THR A 6 -23.26 5.72 -25.29
CA THR A 6 -22.14 5.40 -26.17
C THR A 6 -20.89 5.28 -25.32
N LEU A 7 -20.13 4.21 -25.48
CA LEU A 7 -18.88 3.97 -24.76
C LEU A 7 -17.72 4.03 -25.76
N ASP A 8 -16.62 4.64 -25.35
CA ASP A 8 -15.38 4.57 -26.11
C ASP A 8 -14.90 3.10 -26.20
N PRO A 9 -14.22 2.69 -27.29
CA PRO A 9 -13.84 1.29 -27.50
C PRO A 9 -13.00 0.69 -26.38
N ASP A 10 -12.11 1.48 -25.78
CA ASP A 10 -11.28 1.07 -24.65
C ASP A 10 -12.11 0.87 -23.37
N VAL A 11 -13.05 1.76 -23.08
CA VAL A 11 -13.95 1.65 -21.93
C VAL A 11 -14.84 0.41 -22.04
N ALA A 12 -15.37 0.13 -23.24
CA ALA A 12 -16.14 -1.07 -23.50
C ALA A 12 -15.32 -2.35 -23.22
N ALA A 13 -14.09 -2.41 -23.76
CA ALA A 13 -13.19 -3.55 -23.55
C ALA A 13 -12.84 -3.75 -22.07
N LEU A 14 -12.57 -2.67 -21.32
CA LEU A 14 -12.30 -2.74 -19.88
C LEU A 14 -13.50 -3.30 -19.09
N LEU A 15 -14.72 -2.90 -19.42
CA LEU A 15 -15.93 -3.39 -18.77
C LEU A 15 -16.20 -4.85 -19.08
N GLU A 16 -15.94 -5.30 -20.31
CA GLU A 16 -16.07 -6.71 -20.71
C GLU A 16 -15.05 -7.60 -19.99
N GLN A 17 -13.78 -7.18 -19.95
CA GLN A 17 -12.73 -7.88 -19.22
C GLN A 17 -13.07 -8.00 -17.72
N GLU A 18 -13.55 -6.91 -17.12
CA GLU A 18 -13.91 -6.91 -15.71
C GLU A 18 -15.14 -7.78 -15.42
N ALA A 19 -16.14 -7.80 -16.31
CA ALA A 19 -17.28 -8.70 -16.21
C ALA A 19 -16.88 -10.17 -16.29
N HIS A 20 -15.96 -10.50 -17.21
CA HIS A 20 -15.40 -11.85 -17.32
C HIS A 20 -14.61 -12.23 -16.07
N ARG A 21 -13.71 -11.34 -15.59
CA ARG A 21 -12.88 -11.55 -14.41
C ARG A 21 -13.70 -11.79 -13.14
N LEU A 22 -14.76 -11.01 -12.94
CA LEU A 22 -15.63 -11.10 -11.77
C LEU A 22 -16.73 -12.17 -11.91
N ARG A 23 -16.91 -12.74 -13.11
CA ARG A 23 -18.04 -13.61 -13.47
C ARG A 23 -19.39 -13.00 -13.08
N GLN A 24 -19.56 -11.72 -13.38
CA GLN A 24 -20.77 -10.97 -13.04
C GLN A 24 -21.46 -10.43 -14.30
N PRO A 25 -22.79 -10.22 -14.26
CA PRO A 25 -23.51 -9.63 -15.38
C PRO A 25 -22.97 -8.24 -15.73
N PHE A 26 -22.81 -7.96 -17.03
CA PHE A 26 -22.27 -6.69 -17.54
C PHE A 26 -22.94 -5.46 -16.91
N LYS A 27 -24.28 -5.46 -16.80
CA LYS A 27 -25.04 -4.40 -16.13
C LYS A 27 -24.60 -4.14 -14.68
N ARG A 28 -24.25 -5.19 -13.93
CA ARG A 28 -23.79 -5.05 -12.54
C ARG A 28 -22.43 -4.38 -12.50
N VAL A 29 -21.50 -4.84 -13.34
CA VAL A 29 -20.16 -4.27 -13.47
C VAL A 29 -20.20 -2.80 -13.88
N VAL A 30 -21.01 -2.45 -14.89
CA VAL A 30 -21.20 -1.06 -15.33
C VAL A 30 -21.69 -0.17 -14.18
N ASN A 31 -22.76 -0.59 -13.49
CA ASN A 31 -23.31 0.22 -12.39
C ASN A 31 -22.33 0.36 -11.23
N ASP A 32 -21.61 -0.71 -10.87
CA ASP A 32 -20.66 -0.66 -9.77
C ASP A 32 -19.42 0.17 -10.12
N ALA A 33 -18.95 0.12 -11.37
CA ALA A 33 -17.89 0.99 -11.87
C ALA A 33 -18.30 2.46 -11.81
N LEU A 34 -19.51 2.80 -12.29
CA LEU A 34 -20.05 4.17 -12.22
C LEU A 34 -20.20 4.65 -10.77
N ARG A 35 -20.74 3.81 -9.87
CA ARG A 35 -20.84 4.15 -8.44
C ARG A 35 -19.47 4.43 -7.82
N ARG A 36 -18.47 3.58 -8.08
CA ARG A 36 -17.10 3.79 -7.59
C ARG A 36 -16.52 5.09 -8.12
N GLY A 37 -16.67 5.38 -9.41
CA GLY A 37 -16.18 6.61 -10.03
C GLY A 37 -16.85 7.87 -9.49
N LEU A 38 -18.18 7.84 -9.30
CA LEU A 38 -18.97 9.00 -8.85
C LEU A 38 -18.91 9.21 -7.34
N THR A 39 -18.67 8.17 -6.54
CA THR A 39 -18.59 8.26 -5.07
C THR A 39 -17.17 8.59 -4.60
N ARG A 40 -16.15 8.24 -5.38
CA ARG A 40 -14.76 8.52 -5.04
C ARG A 40 -14.48 10.02 -5.21
N ARG A 41 -14.71 10.78 -4.14
CA ARG A 41 -14.15 12.12 -4.01
C ARG A 41 -12.62 11.99 -4.07
N PRO A 42 -11.90 12.88 -4.79
CA PRO A 42 -10.46 12.92 -4.69
C PRO A 42 -10.12 13.17 -3.23
N GLN A 43 -9.70 12.12 -2.53
CA GLN A 43 -9.13 12.27 -1.21
C GLN A 43 -7.85 13.03 -1.46
N ARG A 44 -7.80 14.32 -1.06
CA ARG A 44 -6.55 15.06 -0.97
C ARG A 44 -5.62 14.18 -0.15
N THR A 45 -4.72 13.47 -0.80
CA THR A 45 -3.68 12.75 -0.10
C THR A 45 -2.92 13.83 0.63
N LYS A 46 -3.02 13.84 1.97
CA LYS A 46 -2.14 14.70 2.75
C LYS A 46 -0.73 14.29 2.33
N ARG A 47 0.09 15.26 1.93
CA ARG A 47 1.51 15.01 1.66
C ARG A 47 2.06 14.24 2.86
N LEU A 48 2.66 13.09 2.60
CA LEU A 48 3.37 12.34 3.62
C LEU A 48 4.50 13.24 4.12
N HIS A 49 4.37 13.74 5.35
CA HIS A 49 5.45 14.39 6.07
C HIS A 49 6.04 13.35 7.03
N VAL A 50 7.34 13.13 6.90
CA VAL A 50 8.12 12.32 7.84
C VAL A 50 9.04 13.27 8.58
N GLU A 51 9.05 13.21 9.90
CA GLU A 51 10.05 13.92 10.70
C GLU A 51 11.37 13.15 10.63
N VAL A 52 12.42 13.81 10.14
CA VAL A 52 13.75 13.20 10.03
C VAL A 52 14.38 13.19 11.41
N HIS A 53 14.67 11.99 11.93
CA HIS A 53 15.43 11.85 13.15
C HIS A 53 16.93 11.97 12.84
N HIS A 54 17.55 13.07 13.28
CA HIS A 54 18.99 13.27 13.15
C HIS A 54 19.73 12.55 14.29
N ALA A 55 20.20 11.33 14.02
CA ALA A 55 21.08 10.59 14.92
C ALA A 55 22.53 10.56 14.41
N ARG A 56 23.48 10.36 15.32
CA ARG A 56 24.88 10.01 15.01
C ARG A 56 25.17 8.64 15.58
N LEU A 57 26.06 7.90 14.94
CA LEU A 57 26.58 6.65 15.51
C LEU A 57 27.42 6.97 16.75
N GLN A 58 27.27 6.14 17.77
CA GLN A 58 28.07 6.24 18.99
C GLN A 58 29.55 5.95 18.68
N ALA A 59 30.45 6.61 19.40
CA ALA A 59 31.88 6.36 19.27
C ALA A 59 32.19 4.88 19.54
N GLY A 60 33.04 4.30 18.69
CA GLY A 60 33.40 2.87 18.75
C GLY A 60 32.51 1.96 17.89
N ILE A 61 31.37 2.45 17.37
CA ILE A 61 30.55 1.70 16.42
C ILE A 61 31.09 1.91 15.01
N ASP A 62 31.53 0.82 14.38
CA ASP A 62 31.93 0.80 12.98
C ASP A 62 30.70 0.75 12.06
N PRO A 63 30.45 1.78 11.22
CA PRO A 63 29.34 1.78 10.27
C PRO A 63 29.43 0.66 9.22
N GLY A 64 30.64 0.16 8.93
CA GLY A 64 30.88 -0.93 7.98
C GLY A 64 30.55 -2.31 8.53
N HIS A 65 30.26 -2.43 9.83
CA HIS A 65 30.11 -3.72 10.50
C HIS A 65 28.92 -3.78 11.48
N LEU A 66 27.78 -3.20 11.09
CA LEU A 66 26.58 -3.16 11.92
C LEU A 66 25.96 -4.53 12.25
N ASN A 67 26.27 -5.58 11.48
CA ASN A 67 25.80 -6.94 11.79
C ASN A 67 26.38 -7.44 13.12
N ARG A 68 27.66 -7.17 13.40
CA ARG A 68 28.28 -7.55 14.68
C ARG A 68 27.64 -6.81 15.85
N LEU A 69 27.34 -5.51 15.67
CA LEU A 69 26.61 -4.76 16.68
C LEU A 69 25.24 -5.37 16.95
N ALA A 70 24.55 -5.86 15.91
CA ALA A 70 23.27 -6.54 16.09
C ALA A 70 23.43 -7.85 16.89
N ASP A 71 24.45 -8.66 16.59
CA ASP A 71 24.77 -9.89 17.32
C ASP A 71 25.07 -9.60 18.81
N GLU A 72 25.91 -8.60 19.09
CA GLU A 72 26.26 -8.18 20.45
C GLU A 72 25.02 -7.73 21.26
N LEU A 73 24.13 -6.95 20.65
CA LEU A 73 22.90 -6.49 21.29
C LEU A 73 21.91 -7.65 21.54
N GLU A 74 21.88 -8.64 20.66
CA GLU A 74 21.07 -9.85 20.84
C GLU A 74 21.59 -10.69 22.01
N ASP A 75 22.90 -10.90 22.09
CA ASP A 75 23.55 -11.62 23.20
C ASP A 75 23.28 -10.91 24.54
N GLU A 76 23.44 -9.58 24.61
CA GLU A 76 23.13 -8.79 25.81
C GLU A 76 21.66 -8.95 26.23
N ALA A 77 20.73 -8.93 25.28
CA ALA A 77 19.31 -9.10 25.55
C ALA A 77 18.98 -10.51 26.05
N ILE A 78 19.67 -11.56 25.55
CA ILE A 78 19.52 -12.94 26.01
C ILE A 78 20.01 -13.08 27.45
N ILE A 79 21.20 -12.57 27.75
CA ILE A 79 21.79 -12.60 29.11
C ILE A 79 20.91 -11.83 30.10
N GLY A 80 20.40 -10.66 29.70
CA GLY A 80 19.49 -9.84 30.51
C GLY A 80 18.13 -10.50 30.80
N ARG A 81 17.65 -11.39 29.92
CA ARG A 81 16.43 -12.19 30.16
C ARG A 81 16.68 -13.40 31.05
N ALA A 82 17.84 -14.05 30.94
CA ALA A 82 18.19 -15.23 31.74
C ALA A 82 18.56 -14.90 33.21
N SER A 83 18.86 -13.63 33.50
CA SER A 83 19.22 -13.12 34.83
C SER A 83 18.05 -12.52 35.63
N ARG A 84 16.81 -12.60 35.09
CA ARG A 84 15.56 -12.28 35.79
C ARG A 84 14.80 -13.55 36.18
#